data_AF-A0A7S2N6I7-F1
#
_entry.id   AF-A0A7S2N6I7-F1
#
_cell.length_a   1.000
_cell.length_b   1.000
_cell.length_c   1.000
_cell.angle_alpha   90.00
_cell.angle_beta   90.00
_cell.angle_gamma   90.00
#
_symmetry.space_group_name_H-M   'P 1'
#
loop_
_entity.id
_entity.type
_entity.pdbx_description
1 polymer ?
#
loop_
_entity_poly.entity_id
_entity_poly.type
_entity_poly.pdbx_seq_one_letter_code
_entity_poly.pdbx_strand_id
1 'polypeptide(L)'
;ELLDESYGTVGRSVFTLFKAISGGVSWQEIVAPLWTLHPVWVAFYLVYFSFTYFAVLNVVTGVFCQTAIESAGHDQEMAAQAHMSAKQEYIKQLQNIFQQINKGKADNITLQDFE
;
A
#
# COMPACT_ATOMS: atom_id res chain seq x y z
N GLU A 1 11.18 -41.39 5.85
CA GLU A 1 9.77 -40.98 5.99
C GLU A 1 9.62 -39.46 5.89
N LEU A 2 10.04 -38.69 6.90
CA LEU A 2 9.94 -37.21 6.87
C LEU A 2 10.57 -36.53 5.65
N LEU A 3 11.70 -37.05 5.17
CA LEU A 3 12.39 -36.55 3.97
C LEU A 3 11.57 -36.76 2.69
N ASP A 4 10.87 -37.89 2.58
CA ASP A 4 10.06 -38.24 1.41
C ASP A 4 8.69 -37.53 1.43
N GLU A 5 8.12 -37.34 2.61
CA GLU A 5 6.90 -36.55 2.80
C GLU A 5 7.14 -35.06 2.48
N SER A 6 8.30 -34.54 2.88
CA SER A 6 8.63 -33.12 2.72
C SER A 6 9.24 -32.80 1.35
N TYR A 7 10.09 -33.69 0.82
CA TYR A 7 10.94 -33.44 -0.35
C TYR A 7 10.86 -34.54 -1.43
N GLY A 8 10.00 -35.55 -1.29
CA GLY A 8 9.92 -36.69 -2.22
C GLY A 8 9.43 -36.32 -3.64
N THR A 9 8.83 -35.15 -3.81
CA THR A 9 8.50 -34.58 -5.13
C THR A 9 8.78 -33.09 -5.17
N VAL A 10 8.91 -32.53 -6.38
CA VAL A 10 9.08 -31.08 -6.58
C VAL A 10 7.91 -30.30 -5.96
N GLY A 11 6.67 -30.75 -6.21
CA GLY A 11 5.47 -30.09 -5.67
C GLY A 11 5.42 -30.12 -4.14
N ARG A 12 5.78 -31.26 -3.51
CA ARG A 12 5.89 -31.35 -2.05
C ARG A 12 7.00 -30.45 -1.52
N SER A 13 8.14 -30.38 -2.19
CA SER A 13 9.25 -29.51 -1.81
C SER A 13 8.81 -28.04 -1.83
N VAL A 14 8.17 -27.59 -2.92
CA VAL A 14 7.66 -26.21 -3.03
C VAL A 14 6.64 -25.91 -1.93
N PHE A 15 5.70 -26.82 -1.69
CA PHE A 15 4.70 -26.65 -0.63
C PHE A 15 5.34 -26.60 0.77
N THR A 16 6.34 -27.44 1.03
CA THR A 16 7.11 -27.46 2.27
C THR A 16 7.86 -26.15 2.50
N LEU A 17 8.54 -25.63 1.47
CA LEU A 17 9.23 -24.35 1.52
C LEU A 17 8.27 -23.18 1.73
N PHE A 18 7.07 -23.25 1.14
CA PHE A 18 6.01 -22.27 1.36
C PHE A 18 5.46 -22.31 2.79
N LYS A 19 5.19 -23.50 3.35
CA LYS A 19 4.75 -23.65 4.75
C LYS A 19 5.76 -23.03 5.73
N ALA A 20 7.06 -23.21 5.48
CA ALA A 20 8.10 -22.70 6.35
C ALA A 20 8.13 -21.17 6.44
N ILE A 21 7.90 -20.46 5.32
CA ILE A 21 7.91 -18.98 5.30
C ILE A 21 6.57 -18.36 5.72
N SER A 22 5.47 -19.10 5.58
CA SER A 22 4.11 -18.65 5.92
C SER A 22 3.68 -18.97 7.36
N GLY A 23 4.53 -19.62 8.15
CA GLY A 23 4.23 -20.02 9.53
C GLY A 23 3.35 -21.26 9.64
N GLY A 24 3.19 -22.04 8.57
CA GLY A 24 2.44 -23.30 8.58
C GLY A 24 3.18 -24.46 9.25
N VAL A 25 4.50 -24.35 9.42
CA VAL A 25 5.36 -25.31 10.13
C VAL A 25 6.63 -24.60 10.58
N SER A 26 7.24 -25.05 11.69
CA SER A 26 8.54 -24.52 12.11
C SER A 26 9.62 -24.81 11.07
N TRP A 27 10.42 -23.81 10.71
CA TRP A 27 11.57 -23.99 9.80
C TRP A 27 12.56 -25.04 10.34
N GLN A 28 12.64 -25.19 11.66
CA GLN A 28 13.49 -26.18 12.33
C GLN A 28 13.05 -27.61 12.00
N GLU A 29 11.74 -27.88 11.93
CA GLU A 29 11.20 -29.20 11.61
C GLU A 29 11.51 -29.58 10.16
N ILE A 30 11.55 -28.59 9.27
CA ILE A 30 11.80 -28.77 7.84
C ILE A 30 13.29 -28.98 7.52
N VAL A 31 14.19 -28.36 8.29
CA VAL A 31 15.64 -28.54 8.14
C VAL A 31 16.16 -29.78 8.86
N ALA A 32 15.47 -30.25 9.92
CA ALA A 32 15.85 -31.44 10.69
C ALA A 32 16.15 -32.67 9.82
N PRO A 33 15.32 -33.07 8.85
CA PRO A 33 15.62 -34.22 8.01
C PRO A 33 16.74 -33.94 6.99
N LEU A 34 17.07 -32.68 6.66
CA LEU A 34 18.19 -32.36 5.76
C LEU A 34 19.56 -32.61 6.40
N TRP A 35 19.64 -32.56 7.74
CA TRP A 35 20.86 -32.86 8.49
C TRP A 35 21.37 -34.28 8.28
N THR A 36 20.49 -35.23 7.93
CA THR A 36 20.88 -36.63 7.72
C THR A 36 21.53 -36.88 6.35
N LEU A 37 21.48 -35.91 5.43
CA LEU A 37 22.05 -36.03 4.08
C LEU A 37 23.47 -35.48 4.00
N HIS A 38 23.59 -34.15 3.97
CA HIS A 38 24.87 -33.44 3.91
C HIS A 38 24.66 -31.99 4.35
N PRO A 39 25.58 -31.37 5.12
CA PRO A 39 25.43 -30.00 5.62
C PRO A 39 25.18 -28.93 4.55
N VAL A 40 25.59 -29.20 3.30
CA VAL A 40 25.34 -28.30 2.16
C VAL A 40 23.84 -28.04 1.95
N TRP A 41 22.98 -29.04 2.16
CA TRP A 41 21.53 -28.90 1.98
C TRP A 41 20.91 -28.03 3.06
N VAL A 42 21.42 -28.14 4.29
CA VAL A 42 21.07 -27.25 5.39
C VAL A 42 21.47 -25.81 5.05
N ALA A 43 22.69 -25.60 4.55
CA ALA A 43 23.15 -24.27 4.14
C ALA A 43 22.29 -23.67 3.01
N PHE A 44 21.97 -24.44 1.97
CA PHE A 44 21.08 -24.01 0.90
C PHE A 44 19.69 -23.61 1.41
N TYR A 45 19.11 -24.43 2.28
CA TYR A 45 17.81 -24.13 2.90
C TYR A 45 17.86 -22.85 3.73
N LEU A 46 18.91 -22.66 4.55
CA LEU A 46 19.06 -21.47 5.39
C LEU A 46 19.23 -20.19 4.57
N VAL A 47 19.97 -20.24 3.45
CA VAL A 47 20.10 -19.12 2.52
C VAL A 47 18.74 -18.77 1.91
N TYR A 48 18.02 -19.78 1.41
CA TYR A 48 16.66 -19.60 0.88
C TYR A 48 15.72 -18.98 1.92
N PHE A 49 15.68 -19.55 3.14
CA PHE A 49 14.80 -19.12 4.21
C PHE A 49 15.11 -17.68 4.63
N SER A 50 16.38 -17.38 4.90
CA SER A 50 16.81 -16.05 5.34
C SER A 50 16.53 -14.99 4.27
N PHE A 51 16.86 -15.28 3.00
CA PHE A 51 16.60 -14.35 1.90
C PHE A 51 15.09 -14.09 1.73
N THR A 52 14.28 -15.14 1.74
CA THR A 52 12.83 -14.98 1.55
C THR A 52 12.18 -14.28 2.74
N TYR A 53 12.54 -14.67 3.95
CA TYR A 53 11.94 -14.14 5.17
C TYR A 53 12.36 -12.70 5.48
N PHE A 54 13.66 -12.38 5.35
CA PHE A 54 14.17 -11.05 5.70
C PHE A 54 14.20 -10.07 4.53
N ALA A 55 14.30 -10.52 3.27
CA ALA A 55 14.34 -9.61 2.13
C ALA A 55 13.00 -9.60 1.39
N VAL A 56 12.56 -10.75 0.86
CA VAL A 56 11.38 -10.79 -0.02
C VAL A 56 10.11 -10.35 0.71
N LEU A 57 9.81 -10.92 1.88
CA LEU A 57 8.63 -10.52 2.64
C LEU A 57 8.67 -9.05 3.03
N ASN A 58 9.82 -8.55 3.49
CA ASN A 58 9.96 -7.14 3.87
C ASN A 58 9.82 -6.18 2.68
N VAL A 59 10.31 -6.54 1.48
CA VAL A 59 10.10 -5.76 0.26
C VAL A 59 8.63 -5.72 -0.10
N VAL A 60 7.93 -6.87 -0.06
CA VAL A 60 6.50 -6.94 -0.34
C VAL A 60 5.70 -6.09 0.65
N THR A 61 5.97 -6.23 1.96
CA THR A 61 5.36 -5.40 2.99
C THR A 61 5.65 -3.92 2.77
N GLY A 62 6.89 -3.56 2.42
CA GLY A 62 7.29 -2.19 2.12
C GLY A 62 6.50 -1.59 0.97
N VAL A 63 6.31 -2.33 -0.13
CA VAL A 63 5.48 -1.90 -1.27
C VAL A 63 4.03 -1.70 -0.83
N PHE A 64 3.44 -2.65 -0.09
CA PHE A 64 2.06 -2.50 0.40
C PHE A 64 1.88 -1.29 1.32
N CYS A 65 2.83 -1.06 2.24
CA CYS A 65 2.81 0.12 3.11
C CYS A 65 2.94 1.42 2.29
N GLN A 66 3.84 1.45 1.30
CA GLN A 66 4.01 2.61 0.42
C GLN A 66 2.72 2.93 -0.34
N THR A 67 2.10 1.92 -0.96
CA THR A 67 0.82 2.10 -1.67
C THR A 67 -0.29 2.57 -0.74
N ALA A 68 -0.36 2.06 0.50
CA ALA A 68 -1.34 2.50 1.48
C ALA A 68 -1.13 3.98 1.89
N ILE A 69 0.12 4.41 2.08
CA ILE A 69 0.47 5.80 2.40
C ILE A 69 0.15 6.73 1.22
N GLU A 70 0.53 6.35 0.00
CA GLU A 70 0.25 7.12 -1.21
C GLU A 70 -1.25 7.29 -1.45
N SER A 71 -2.04 6.23 -1.27
CA SER A 71 -3.50 6.29 -1.38
C SER A 71 -4.10 7.25 -0.34
N ALA A 72 -3.66 7.18 0.92
CA ALA A 72 -4.13 8.07 1.97
C ALA A 72 -3.75 9.54 1.70
N GLY A 73 -2.56 9.79 1.14
CA GLY A 73 -2.13 11.12 0.74
C GLY A 73 -2.94 11.69 -0.44
N HIS A 74 -3.22 10.86 -1.44
CA HIS A 74 -4.01 11.26 -2.60
C HIS A 74 -5.45 11.65 -2.23
N ASP A 75 -6.07 10.92 -1.30
CA ASP A 75 -7.41 11.24 -0.79
C ASP A 75 -7.44 12.61 -0.09
N GLN A 76 -6.40 12.95 0.68
CA GLN A 76 -6.30 14.26 1.32
C GLN A 76 -6.12 15.41 0.31
N GLU A 77 -5.27 15.21 -0.70
CA GLU A 77 -5.04 16.20 -1.75
C GLU A 77 -6.32 16.45 -2.56
N MET A 78 -7.04 15.39 -2.91
CA MET A 78 -8.32 15.48 -3.62
C MET A 78 -9.37 16.24 -2.79
N ALA A 79 -9.46 15.98 -1.49
CA ALA A 79 -10.36 16.70 -0.59
C ALA A 79 -10.01 18.20 -0.52
N ALA A 80 -8.71 18.54 -0.40
CA ALA A 80 -8.26 19.94 -0.39
C ALA A 80 -8.59 20.65 -1.70
N GLN A 81 -8.37 19.99 -2.84
CA GLN A 81 -8.70 20.52 -4.17
C GLN A 81 -10.20 20.73 -4.35
N ALA A 82 -11.03 19.82 -3.83
CA ALA A 82 -12.49 19.96 -3.84
C ALA A 82 -12.93 21.19 -3.01
N HIS A 83 -12.37 21.39 -1.83
CA HIS A 83 -12.63 22.58 -1.01
C HIS A 83 -12.23 23.89 -1.71
N MET A 84 -11.05 23.91 -2.35
CA MET A 84 -10.60 25.08 -3.11
C MET A 84 -11.53 25.38 -4.29
N SER A 85 -11.94 24.35 -5.03
CA SER A 85 -12.85 24.48 -6.18
C SER A 85 -14.21 25.01 -5.75
N ALA A 86 -14.78 24.47 -4.66
CA ALA A 86 -16.03 24.96 -4.09
C ALA A 86 -15.94 26.44 -3.67
N LYS A 87 -14.84 26.85 -3.02
CA LYS A 87 -14.60 28.25 -2.66
C LYS A 87 -14.53 29.17 -3.88
N GLN A 88 -13.84 28.75 -4.94
CA GLN A 88 -13.76 29.52 -6.18
C GLN A 88 -15.14 29.67 -6.83
N GLU A 89 -15.96 28.63 -6.80
CA GLU A 89 -17.32 28.67 -7.31
C GLU A 89 -18.22 29.63 -6.52
N TYR A 90 -18.14 29.62 -5.17
CA TYR A 90 -18.82 30.60 -4.32
C TYR A 90 -18.42 32.03 -4.63
N ILE A 91 -17.12 32.31 -4.80
CA ILE A 91 -16.64 33.66 -5.16
C ILE A 91 -17.22 34.08 -6.52
N LYS A 92 -17.23 33.17 -7.51
CA LYS A 92 -17.76 33.45 -8.83
C LYS A 92 -19.28 33.73 -8.80
N GLN A 93 -20.03 32.99 -7.98
CA GLN A 93 -21.46 33.24 -7.78
C GLN A 93 -21.70 34.60 -7.13
N LEU A 94 -20.96 34.95 -6.08
CA LEU A 94 -21.05 36.26 -5.43
C LEU A 94 -20.71 37.39 -6.41
N GLN A 95 -19.62 37.26 -7.17
CA GLN A 95 -19.25 38.23 -8.20
C GLN A 95 -20.37 38.44 -9.23
N ASN A 96 -21.04 37.36 -9.65
CA ASN A 96 -22.14 37.44 -10.60
C ASN A 96 -23.37 38.16 -10.01
N ILE A 97 -23.72 37.88 -8.74
CA ILE A 97 -24.79 38.60 -8.03
C ILE A 97 -24.44 40.09 -7.91
N PHE A 98 -23.22 40.42 -7.50
CA PHE A 98 -22.78 41.80 -7.38
C PHE A 98 -22.79 42.55 -8.72
N GLN A 99 -22.42 41.90 -9.83
CA GLN A 99 -22.54 42.46 -11.17
C GLN A 99 -23.99 42.67 -11.61
N GLN A 100 -24.91 41.80 -11.20
CA GLN A 100 -26.33 41.94 -11.50
C GLN A 100 -27.01 43.07 -10.72
N ILE A 101 -26.55 43.33 -9.49
CA ILE A 101 -27.02 44.44 -8.64
C ILE A 101 -26.47 45.76 -9.17
N ASN A 102 -25.18 45.81 -9.49
CA ASN A 102 -24.52 47.01 -10.01
C ASN A 102 -24.75 47.20 -11.53
N LYS A 103 -26.00 47.43 -11.93
CA LYS A 103 -26.37 47.74 -13.33
C LYS A 103 -25.85 49.11 -13.81
N GLY A 104 -25.28 49.92 -12.93
CA GLY A 104 -24.92 51.31 -13.19
C GLY A 104 -23.44 51.63 -13.14
N LYS A 105 -22.53 50.82 -13.72
CA LYS A 105 -21.11 51.15 -14.04
C LYS A 105 -20.31 51.97 -12.99
N ALA A 106 -20.69 51.99 -11.72
CA ALA A 106 -19.94 52.64 -10.66
C ALA A 106 -18.98 51.61 -10.06
N ASP A 107 -17.74 52.00 -9.75
CA ASP A 107 -16.75 51.10 -9.12
C ASP A 107 -17.15 50.66 -7.69
N ASN A 108 -18.22 51.25 -7.13
CA ASN A 108 -18.65 51.07 -5.76
C ASN A 108 -20.14 50.69 -5.71
N ILE A 109 -20.52 49.81 -4.79
CA ILE A 109 -21.92 49.45 -4.52
C ILE A 109 -22.41 50.27 -3.34
N THR A 110 -23.56 50.93 -3.48
CA THR A 110 -24.18 51.73 -2.43
C THR A 110 -25.30 50.96 -1.74
N LEU A 111 -25.60 51.27 -0.47
CA LEU A 111 -26.66 50.61 0.31
C LEU A 111 -28.05 50.72 -0.36
N GLN A 112 -28.28 51.76 -1.17
CA GLN A 112 -29.50 51.95 -1.95
C GLN A 112 -29.65 50.96 -3.12
N ASP A 113 -28.59 50.28 -3.55
CA ASP A 113 -28.66 49.25 -4.59
C ASP A 113 -29.20 47.90 -4.06
N PHE A 114 -29.32 47.77 -2.73
CA PHE A 114 -29.83 46.58 -2.03
C PHE A 114 -31.30 46.69 -1.57
N GLU A 115 -31.95 47.86 -1.71
CA GLU A 115 -33.39 48.06 -1.51
C GLU A 115 -34.18 47.79 -2.80
#